data_AF-A0A7W1II21-F1
#
_entry.id   AF-A0A7W1II21-F1
#
_cell.length_a   1.000
_cell.length_b   1.000
_cell.length_c   1.000
_cell.angle_alpha   90.00
_cell.angle_beta   90.00
_cell.angle_gamma   90.00
#
_symmetry.space_group_name_H-M   'P 1'
#
loop_
_entity.id
_entity.type
_entity.pdbx_description
1 polymer ?
#
loop_
_entity_poly.entity_id
_entity_poly.type
_entity_poly.pdbx_seq_one_letter_code
_entity_poly.pdbx_strand_id
1 'polypeptide(L)'
;ALLLVAALGAMTSMHEVHASVLSEPLFLACLALVLAALARRPDDPWRAGIPAAVAMLTRYAGAALVGATVLWMLVRPGRLRDRLRRATFAALPAMVLQGAWVVRTQRLAGTRAIRKIALYGDLGPTFRQGVNTLVAWLVPDALANDADAIRWRGALAVGAGVALAAMTIHGLWEARVASRGYETPESDTPARARVAMRTATAAALLVVCYLAIVLVSRLLADPMIPLDERLLAPAILLVTVVIAIGTDWWLRARRTVPTRAVVVAALLVWWLGAFSATRLEARWALSHGSDFAGEEWRRSELLAWARDSAASRPLYTNWPAAIFFHWHRASHVLPKRGASSRELRAFGDTVRARGAVVLQFATESAEYVTTKDLLRTGLHLIAELDDGTVWGRRRR
;
A
#
# COMPACT_ATOMS: atom_id res chain seq x y z
N ALA A 1 22.89 1.62 11.50
CA ALA A 1 21.86 0.56 11.37
C ALA A 1 20.65 0.76 12.31
N LEU A 2 20.82 0.70 13.64
CA LEU A 2 19.69 0.80 14.61
C LEU A 2 18.84 2.06 14.45
N LEU A 3 19.46 3.24 14.27
CA LEU A 3 18.73 4.49 14.04
C LEU A 3 17.88 4.49 12.77
N LEU A 4 18.32 3.80 11.70
CA LEU A 4 17.55 3.65 10.46
C LEU A 4 16.38 2.65 10.60
N VAL A 5 16.53 1.65 11.47
CA VAL A 5 15.44 0.73 11.81
C VAL A 5 14.41 1.41 12.73
N ALA A 6 14.87 2.18 13.72
CA ALA A 6 14.01 3.01 14.56
C ALA A 6 13.31 4.11 13.75
N ALA A 7 13.99 4.63 12.72
CA ALA A 7 13.42 5.52 11.72
C ALA A 7 12.29 4.88 10.92
N LEU A 8 12.45 3.65 10.44
CA LEU A 8 11.38 2.93 9.77
C LEU A 8 10.13 2.81 10.64
N GLY A 9 10.28 2.49 11.92
CA GLY A 9 9.15 2.42 12.85
C GLY A 9 8.49 3.76 13.18
N ALA A 10 9.18 4.89 12.94
CA ALA A 10 8.68 6.24 13.22
C ALA A 10 8.13 6.96 11.99
N MET A 11 8.17 6.35 10.81
CA MET A 11 7.60 6.94 9.58
C MET A 11 6.08 6.85 9.57
N THR A 12 5.42 7.93 9.16
CA THR A 12 3.97 8.03 9.00
C THR A 12 3.43 6.91 8.11
N SER A 13 4.07 6.66 6.98
CA SER A 13 3.69 5.56 6.07
C SER A 13 3.69 4.18 6.73
N MET A 14 4.61 3.92 7.66
CA MET A 14 4.63 2.65 8.39
C MET A 14 3.57 2.62 9.50
N HIS A 15 3.24 3.77 10.08
CA HIS A 15 2.12 3.88 11.02
C HIS A 15 0.78 3.66 10.31
N GLU A 16 0.50 4.38 9.22
CA GLU A 16 -0.76 4.32 8.47
C GLU A 16 -1.11 2.89 8.04
N VAL A 17 -0.14 2.17 7.47
CA VAL A 17 -0.35 0.79 7.00
C VAL A 17 -0.60 -0.21 8.13
N HIS A 18 -0.16 0.06 9.36
CA HIS A 18 -0.39 -0.81 10.53
C HIS A 18 -1.60 -0.36 11.37
N ALA A 19 -1.94 0.93 11.34
CA ALA A 19 -3.13 1.47 11.98
C ALA A 19 -4.41 1.07 11.20
N SER A 20 -4.28 0.92 9.88
CA SER A 20 -5.36 0.44 9.03
C SER A 20 -5.47 -1.09 9.11
N VAL A 21 -6.68 -1.62 9.33
CA VAL A 21 -6.96 -3.08 9.33
C VAL A 21 -6.99 -3.60 7.89
N LEU A 22 -5.82 -3.66 7.25
CA LEU A 22 -5.65 -4.03 5.85
C LEU A 22 -4.61 -5.14 5.67
N SER A 23 -4.30 -5.49 4.42
CA SER A 23 -3.40 -6.60 4.07
C SER A 23 -1.91 -6.21 4.06
N GLU A 24 -1.61 -4.93 4.19
CA GLU A 24 -0.28 -4.33 4.07
C GLU A 24 0.71 -4.88 5.10
N PRO A 25 0.39 -4.99 6.42
CA PRO A 25 1.34 -5.51 7.41
C PRO A 25 1.82 -6.93 7.08
N LEU A 26 0.88 -7.82 6.73
CA LEU A 26 1.19 -9.20 6.36
C LEU A 26 1.99 -9.25 5.05
N PHE A 27 1.66 -8.40 4.09
CA PHE A 27 2.41 -8.27 2.84
C PHE A 27 3.87 -7.82 3.08
N LEU A 28 4.08 -6.80 3.92
CA LEU A 28 5.41 -6.30 4.28
C LEU A 28 6.23 -7.33 5.05
N ALA A 29 5.59 -8.11 5.94
CA ALA A 29 6.24 -9.23 6.61
C ALA A 29 6.71 -10.30 5.60
N CYS A 30 5.86 -10.67 4.64
CA CYS A 30 6.25 -11.59 3.58
C CYS A 30 7.39 -11.02 2.71
N LEU A 31 7.34 -9.72 2.38
CA LEU A 31 8.41 -9.04 1.65
C LEU A 31 9.75 -9.10 2.41
N ALA A 32 9.74 -8.85 3.72
CA ALA A 32 10.93 -8.94 4.56
C ALA A 32 11.48 -10.37 4.60
N LEU A 33 10.62 -11.39 4.66
CA LEU A 33 11.01 -12.80 4.57
C LEU A 33 11.63 -13.16 3.21
N VAL A 34 11.04 -12.68 2.10
CA VAL A 34 11.59 -12.85 0.75
C VAL A 34 12.98 -12.21 0.68
N LEU A 35 13.12 -10.95 1.09
CA LEU A 35 14.40 -10.25 1.11
C LEU A 35 15.43 -11.02 1.94
N ALA A 36 15.08 -11.44 3.15
CA ALA A 36 15.96 -12.20 4.02
C ALA A 36 16.38 -13.55 3.41
N ALA A 37 15.46 -14.25 2.74
CA ALA A 37 15.75 -15.50 2.05
C ALA A 37 16.73 -15.28 0.89
N LEU A 38 16.48 -14.31 0.01
CA LEU A 38 17.39 -13.95 -1.09
C LEU A 38 18.76 -13.47 -0.56
N ALA A 39 18.75 -12.76 0.57
CA ALA A 39 19.95 -12.21 1.19
C ALA A 39 20.75 -13.19 2.05
N ARG A 40 20.19 -14.31 2.52
CA ARG A 40 20.89 -15.28 3.40
C ARG A 40 21.05 -16.66 2.79
N ARG A 41 20.06 -17.11 2.01
CA ARG A 41 19.99 -18.43 1.37
C ARG A 41 19.63 -18.27 -0.12
N PRO A 42 20.48 -17.59 -0.92
CA PRO A 42 20.14 -17.15 -2.28
C PRO A 42 19.89 -18.29 -3.27
N ASP A 43 20.28 -19.52 -2.93
CA ASP A 43 20.19 -20.69 -3.80
C ASP A 43 19.06 -21.64 -3.38
N ASP A 44 18.31 -21.31 -2.31
CA ASP A 44 17.16 -22.08 -1.82
C ASP A 44 15.85 -21.47 -2.36
N PRO A 45 15.25 -22.05 -3.41
CA PRO A 45 14.08 -21.47 -4.07
C PRO A 45 12.83 -21.47 -3.18
N TRP A 46 12.70 -22.40 -2.23
CA TRP A 46 11.50 -22.55 -1.41
C TRP A 46 11.40 -21.47 -0.35
N ARG A 47 12.54 -21.11 0.26
CA ARG A 47 12.59 -20.08 1.32
C ARG A 47 12.13 -18.70 0.85
N ALA A 48 12.33 -18.38 -0.43
CA ALA A 48 11.83 -17.14 -1.02
C ALA A 48 10.48 -17.35 -1.74
N GLY A 49 10.28 -18.50 -2.40
CA GLY A 49 9.06 -18.79 -3.16
C GLY A 49 7.79 -18.90 -2.31
N ILE A 50 7.87 -19.54 -1.14
CA ILE A 50 6.72 -19.69 -0.23
C ILE A 50 6.22 -18.32 0.29
N PRO A 51 7.05 -17.47 0.93
CA PRO A 51 6.57 -16.16 1.38
C PRO A 51 6.17 -15.26 0.21
N ALA A 52 6.80 -15.36 -0.97
CA ALA A 52 6.36 -14.63 -2.16
C ALA A 52 4.95 -15.06 -2.62
N ALA A 53 4.65 -16.36 -2.58
CA ALA A 53 3.33 -16.89 -2.91
C ALA A 53 2.26 -16.45 -1.90
N VAL A 54 2.58 -16.49 -0.60
CA VAL A 54 1.68 -15.95 0.44
C VAL A 54 1.44 -14.46 0.22
N ALA A 55 2.49 -13.68 -0.09
CA ALA A 55 2.34 -12.27 -0.41
C ALA A 55 1.38 -12.05 -1.61
N MET A 56 1.48 -12.88 -2.66
CA MET A 56 0.57 -12.81 -3.82
C MET A 56 -0.89 -13.12 -3.45
N LEU A 57 -1.14 -14.05 -2.53
CA LEU A 57 -2.49 -14.32 -2.03
C LEU A 57 -3.06 -13.18 -1.19
N THR A 58 -2.20 -12.44 -0.47
CA THR A 58 -2.63 -11.29 0.32
C THR A 58 -2.96 -10.08 -0.56
N ARG A 59 -2.17 -9.87 -1.63
CA ARG A 59 -2.29 -8.73 -2.54
C ARG A 59 -1.84 -9.12 -3.94
N TYR A 60 -2.56 -8.67 -4.96
CA TYR A 60 -2.17 -8.86 -6.36
C TYR A 60 -0.76 -8.32 -6.67
N ALA A 61 -0.33 -7.25 -5.98
CA ALA A 61 1.02 -6.71 -6.09
C ALA A 61 2.13 -7.71 -5.68
N GLY A 62 1.79 -8.77 -4.94
CA GLY A 62 2.73 -9.86 -4.59
C GLY A 62 3.19 -10.68 -5.79
N ALA A 63 2.53 -10.57 -6.94
CA ALA A 63 3.07 -11.07 -8.21
C ALA A 63 4.48 -10.53 -8.49
N ALA A 64 4.78 -9.30 -8.04
CA ALA A 64 6.12 -8.72 -8.14
C ALA A 64 7.18 -9.50 -7.35
N LEU A 65 6.83 -10.00 -6.16
CA LEU A 65 7.76 -10.75 -5.30
C LEU A 65 8.03 -12.13 -5.91
N VAL A 66 7.01 -12.76 -6.48
CA VAL A 66 7.16 -14.02 -7.23
C VAL A 66 8.06 -13.80 -8.44
N GLY A 67 7.78 -12.77 -9.24
CA GLY A 67 8.59 -12.40 -10.41
C GLY A 67 10.06 -12.11 -10.04
N ALA A 68 10.29 -11.30 -9.00
CA ALA A 68 11.63 -11.01 -8.50
C ALA A 68 12.37 -12.27 -8.04
N THR A 69 11.69 -13.17 -7.33
CA THR A 69 12.29 -14.43 -6.86
C THR A 69 12.65 -15.34 -8.03
N VAL A 70 11.77 -15.47 -9.03
CA VAL A 70 12.03 -16.24 -10.25
C VAL A 70 13.23 -15.67 -11.01
N LEU A 71 13.24 -14.35 -11.24
CA LEU A 71 14.34 -13.67 -11.92
C LEU A 71 15.66 -13.81 -11.15
N TRP A 72 15.62 -13.71 -9.82
CA TRP A 72 16.79 -13.95 -8.97
C TRP A 72 17.37 -15.35 -9.22
N MET A 73 16.54 -16.38 -9.13
CA MET A 73 16.95 -17.78 -9.35
C MET A 73 17.48 -18.03 -10.76
N LEU A 74 16.91 -17.33 -11.76
CA LEU A 74 17.38 -17.35 -13.14
C LEU A 74 18.73 -16.66 -13.31
N VAL A 75 19.08 -15.60 -12.57
CA VAL A 75 20.37 -14.90 -12.76
C VAL A 75 21.52 -15.56 -11.97
N ARG A 76 21.23 -16.47 -11.04
CA ARG A 76 22.26 -17.21 -10.29
C ARG A 76 23.19 -18.01 -11.21
N PRO A 77 24.50 -18.11 -10.89
CA PRO A 77 25.43 -18.96 -11.62
C PRO A 77 24.97 -20.42 -11.71
N GLY A 78 25.38 -21.11 -12.77
CA GLY A 78 25.08 -22.53 -13.02
C GLY A 78 24.61 -22.81 -14.44
N ARG A 79 24.41 -24.10 -14.76
CA ARG A 79 23.89 -24.53 -16.06
C ARG A 79 22.45 -24.02 -16.24
N LEU A 80 22.03 -23.76 -17.48
CA LEU A 80 20.68 -23.30 -17.79
C LEU A 80 19.59 -24.20 -17.17
N ARG A 81 19.81 -25.53 -17.19
CA ARG A 81 18.91 -26.51 -16.56
C ARG A 81 18.74 -26.27 -15.05
N ASP A 82 19.82 -25.99 -14.32
CA ASP A 82 19.75 -25.76 -12.87
C ASP A 82 19.07 -24.42 -12.56
N ARG A 83 19.32 -23.40 -13.38
CA ARG A 83 18.69 -22.08 -13.30
C ARG A 83 17.18 -22.20 -13.48
N LEU A 84 16.74 -22.90 -14.54
CA LEU A 84 15.33 -23.17 -14.80
C LEU A 84 14.70 -24.00 -13.67
N ARG A 85 15.38 -25.05 -13.19
CA ARG A 85 14.88 -25.88 -12.08
C ARG A 85 14.62 -25.05 -10.81
N ARG A 86 15.58 -24.19 -10.41
CA ARG A 86 15.40 -23.30 -9.25
C ARG A 86 14.25 -22.32 -9.45
N ALA A 87 14.17 -21.72 -10.64
CA ALA A 87 13.09 -20.80 -10.99
C ALA A 87 11.70 -21.46 -10.94
N THR A 88 11.57 -22.67 -11.48
CA THR A 88 10.33 -23.46 -11.41
C THR A 88 9.96 -23.77 -9.97
N PHE A 89 10.89 -24.23 -9.14
CA PHE A 89 10.60 -24.50 -7.73
C PHE A 89 10.25 -23.22 -6.94
N ALA A 90 10.81 -22.07 -7.29
CA ALA A 90 10.44 -20.81 -6.67
C ALA A 90 9.03 -20.35 -7.06
N ALA A 91 8.61 -20.61 -8.30
CA ALA A 91 7.27 -20.26 -8.80
C ALA A 91 6.18 -21.24 -8.35
N LEU A 92 6.53 -22.50 -8.07
CA LEU A 92 5.57 -23.57 -7.82
C LEU A 92 4.56 -23.26 -6.69
N PRO A 93 4.97 -22.74 -5.51
CA PRO A 93 4.01 -22.37 -4.47
C PRO A 93 2.96 -21.37 -4.94
N ALA A 94 3.37 -20.36 -5.70
CA ALA A 94 2.45 -19.34 -6.23
C ALA A 94 1.49 -19.93 -7.26
N MET A 95 1.99 -20.76 -8.18
CA MET A 95 1.16 -21.42 -9.19
C MET A 95 0.09 -22.32 -8.56
N VAL A 96 0.47 -23.12 -7.55
CA VAL A 96 -0.46 -24.03 -6.87
C VAL A 96 -1.52 -23.24 -6.10
N LEU A 97 -1.11 -22.29 -5.27
CA LEU A 97 -2.04 -21.56 -4.41
C LEU A 97 -2.96 -20.62 -5.20
N GLN A 98 -2.40 -19.87 -6.15
CA GLN A 98 -3.20 -18.98 -7.00
C GLN A 98 -4.11 -19.79 -7.93
N GLY A 99 -3.62 -20.90 -8.49
CA GLY A 99 -4.42 -21.80 -9.32
C GLY A 99 -5.61 -22.36 -8.56
N ALA A 100 -5.41 -22.84 -7.33
CA ALA A 100 -6.47 -23.33 -6.47
C ALA A 100 -7.51 -22.23 -6.16
N TRP A 101 -7.05 -21.01 -5.86
CA TRP A 101 -7.94 -19.86 -5.61
C TRP A 101 -8.77 -19.48 -6.85
N VAL A 102 -8.15 -19.44 -8.03
CA VAL A 102 -8.85 -19.13 -9.30
C VAL A 102 -9.92 -20.18 -9.60
N VAL A 103 -9.58 -21.47 -9.49
CA VAL A 103 -10.54 -22.57 -9.70
C VAL A 103 -11.71 -22.47 -8.71
N ARG A 104 -11.42 -22.21 -7.42
CA ARG A 104 -12.47 -22.00 -6.40
C ARG A 104 -13.38 -20.83 -6.76
N THR A 105 -12.80 -19.69 -7.13
CA THR A 105 -13.55 -18.46 -7.41
C THR A 105 -14.43 -18.62 -8.64
N GLN A 106 -13.92 -19.25 -9.69
CA GLN A 106 -14.70 -19.54 -10.90
C GLN A 106 -15.90 -20.45 -10.63
N ARG A 107 -15.76 -21.43 -9.74
CA ARG A 107 -16.85 -22.33 -9.35
C ARG A 107 -17.93 -21.64 -8.51
N LEU A 108 -17.59 -20.61 -7.73
CA LEU A 108 -18.51 -19.96 -6.78
C LEU A 108 -19.15 -18.67 -7.32
N ALA A 109 -18.40 -17.80 -8.00
CA ALA A 109 -18.81 -16.41 -8.23
C ALA A 109 -19.43 -16.12 -9.62
N GLY A 110 -19.44 -17.10 -10.54
CA GLY A 110 -19.81 -16.86 -11.94
C GLY A 110 -18.78 -16.01 -12.70
N THR A 111 -18.85 -16.00 -14.03
CA THR A 111 -17.81 -15.49 -14.95
C THR A 111 -17.78 -13.96 -15.16
N ARG A 112 -18.27 -13.15 -14.23
CA ARG A 112 -18.25 -11.68 -14.42
C ARG A 112 -16.88 -11.10 -14.08
N ALA A 113 -16.15 -10.68 -15.11
CA ALA A 113 -14.92 -9.93 -14.96
C ALA A 113 -15.17 -8.62 -14.18
N ILE A 114 -14.46 -8.44 -13.07
CA ILE A 114 -14.60 -7.28 -12.17
C ILE A 114 -13.96 -6.02 -12.79
N ARG A 115 -12.94 -6.20 -13.65
CA ARG A 115 -12.19 -5.10 -14.29
C ARG A 115 -12.03 -5.38 -15.78
N LYS A 116 -12.12 -4.32 -16.59
CA LYS A 116 -11.81 -4.37 -18.02
C LYS A 116 -10.33 -4.08 -18.19
N ILE A 117 -9.62 -4.94 -18.92
CA ILE A 117 -8.23 -4.67 -19.30
C ILE A 117 -8.29 -3.66 -20.46
N ALA A 118 -7.71 -2.48 -20.28
CA ALA A 118 -7.65 -1.44 -21.29
C ALA A 118 -6.38 -0.61 -21.08
N LEU A 119 -5.89 0.04 -22.14
CA LEU A 119 -4.78 0.98 -22.00
C LEU A 119 -5.32 2.31 -21.47
N TYR A 120 -4.98 2.64 -20.24
CA TYR A 120 -5.36 3.88 -19.60
C TYR A 120 -4.24 4.93 -19.73
N GLY A 121 -4.61 6.13 -20.18
CA GLY A 121 -3.71 7.29 -20.26
C GLY A 121 -3.63 8.09 -18.96
N ASP A 122 -3.04 9.28 -19.07
CA ASP A 122 -2.95 10.31 -18.03
C ASP A 122 -2.22 9.88 -16.73
N LEU A 123 -0.90 9.76 -16.84
CA LEU A 123 -0.02 9.46 -15.70
C LEU A 123 0.40 10.71 -14.91
N GLY A 124 0.16 11.92 -15.44
CA GLY A 124 0.66 13.18 -14.88
C GLY A 124 0.23 13.41 -13.43
N PRO A 125 -1.06 13.35 -13.11
CA PRO A 125 -1.56 13.49 -11.74
C PRO A 125 -1.00 12.41 -10.80
N THR A 126 -0.94 11.17 -11.27
CA THR A 126 -0.43 10.02 -10.51
C THR A 126 1.06 10.17 -10.18
N PHE A 127 1.89 10.62 -11.12
CA PHE A 127 3.30 10.92 -10.85
C PHE A 127 3.47 12.06 -9.86
N ARG A 128 2.65 13.12 -9.98
CA ARG A 128 2.67 14.24 -9.02
C ARG A 128 2.35 13.75 -7.61
N GLN A 129 1.36 12.87 -7.47
CA GLN A 129 1.04 12.23 -6.20
C GLN A 129 2.23 11.44 -5.65
N GLY A 130 2.87 10.60 -6.48
CA GLY A 130 4.06 9.85 -6.05
C GLY A 130 5.23 10.74 -5.62
N VAL A 131 5.46 11.86 -6.32
CA VAL A 131 6.46 12.87 -5.92
C VAL A 131 6.09 13.51 -4.58
N ASN A 132 4.84 13.89 -4.39
CA ASN A 132 4.38 14.46 -3.11
C ASN A 132 4.55 13.47 -1.96
N THR A 133 4.28 12.18 -2.18
CA THR A 133 4.53 11.12 -1.21
C THR A 133 6.02 10.99 -0.87
N LEU A 134 6.91 11.02 -1.87
CA LEU A 134 8.36 10.99 -1.63
C LEU A 134 8.85 12.23 -0.85
N VAL A 135 8.34 13.42 -1.20
CA VAL A 135 8.63 14.67 -0.48
C VAL A 135 8.17 14.56 0.97
N ALA A 136 6.99 13.99 1.19
CA ALA A 136 6.42 13.85 2.53
C ALA A 136 7.27 12.97 3.44
N TRP A 137 7.92 11.94 2.91
CA TRP A 137 8.80 11.09 3.69
C TRP A 137 10.19 11.66 3.95
N LEU A 138 10.76 12.35 2.95
CA LEU A 138 12.07 12.97 3.10
C LEU A 138 12.01 14.16 4.06
N VAL A 139 10.89 14.90 4.06
CA VAL A 139 10.64 16.02 4.96
C VAL A 139 9.25 15.85 5.58
N PRO A 140 9.15 15.07 6.67
CA PRO A 140 7.92 14.92 7.44
C PRO A 140 7.50 16.28 7.98
N ASP A 141 6.25 16.65 7.72
CA ASP A 141 5.67 17.91 8.15
C ASP A 141 4.33 17.62 8.83
N ALA A 142 4.31 17.77 10.15
CA ALA A 142 3.12 17.52 10.96
C ALA A 142 2.03 18.58 10.72
N LEU A 143 2.39 19.74 10.18
CA LEU A 143 1.51 20.90 9.94
C LEU A 143 1.27 21.11 8.45
N ALA A 144 1.45 20.06 7.63
CA ALA A 144 1.39 20.17 6.17
C ALA A 144 0.05 20.72 5.62
N ASN A 145 -1.03 20.62 6.41
CA ASN A 145 -2.37 21.10 6.05
C ASN A 145 -2.68 22.49 6.61
N ASP A 146 -1.78 23.07 7.41
CA ASP A 146 -1.95 24.36 8.05
C ASP A 146 -1.24 25.48 7.28
N ALA A 147 -1.59 26.74 7.59
CA ALA A 147 -0.95 27.91 7.01
C ALA A 147 0.57 27.99 7.27
N ASP A 148 1.04 27.23 8.26
CA ASP A 148 2.43 27.18 8.72
C ASP A 148 3.25 26.05 8.07
N ALA A 149 2.76 25.43 6.99
CA ALA A 149 3.48 24.41 6.25
C ALA A 149 4.87 24.91 5.80
N ILE A 150 5.86 24.00 5.77
CA ILE A 150 7.25 24.36 5.45
C ILE A 150 7.36 24.86 4.00
N ARG A 151 7.52 26.17 3.82
CA ARG A 151 7.55 26.82 2.48
C ARG A 151 8.56 26.19 1.50
N TRP A 152 9.69 25.73 1.99
CA TRP A 152 10.78 25.15 1.19
C TRP A 152 10.82 23.62 1.21
N ARG A 153 9.73 22.95 1.61
CA ARG A 153 9.69 21.50 1.81
C ARG A 153 10.17 20.71 0.60
N GLY A 154 9.74 21.08 -0.60
CA GLY A 154 10.17 20.43 -1.84
C GLY A 154 11.68 20.57 -2.10
N ALA A 155 12.24 21.76 -1.88
CA ALA A 155 13.68 21.98 -2.07
C ALA A 155 14.52 21.23 -1.03
N LEU A 156 14.08 21.21 0.23
CA LEU A 156 14.70 20.42 1.30
C LEU A 156 14.66 18.92 0.99
N ALA A 157 13.53 18.42 0.48
CA ALA A 157 13.40 17.02 0.07
C ALA A 157 14.35 16.67 -1.07
N VAL A 158 14.47 17.52 -2.10
CA VAL A 158 15.44 17.31 -3.19
C VAL A 158 16.87 17.29 -2.66
N GLY A 159 17.25 18.25 -1.81
CA GLY A 159 18.58 18.31 -1.20
C GLY A 159 18.89 17.06 -0.36
N ALA A 160 17.95 16.64 0.49
CA ALA A 160 18.06 15.43 1.30
C ALA A 160 18.17 14.17 0.42
N GLY A 161 17.33 14.07 -0.61
CA GLY A 161 17.33 12.95 -1.56
C GLY A 161 18.66 12.83 -2.31
N VAL A 162 19.21 13.94 -2.80
CA VAL A 162 20.52 13.97 -3.48
C VAL A 162 21.65 13.57 -2.54
N ALA A 163 21.66 14.12 -1.31
CA ALA A 163 22.67 13.78 -0.31
C ALA A 163 22.64 12.29 0.05
N LEU A 164 21.43 11.74 0.31
CA LEU A 164 21.25 10.32 0.62
C LEU A 164 21.65 9.43 -0.56
N ALA A 165 21.30 9.80 -1.80
CA ALA A 165 21.69 9.06 -2.99
C ALA A 165 23.22 9.03 -3.16
N ALA A 166 23.89 10.19 -3.04
CA ALA A 166 25.35 10.27 -3.15
C ALA A 166 26.06 9.44 -2.07
N MET A 167 25.62 9.53 -0.81
CA MET A 167 26.15 8.72 0.29
C MET A 167 25.93 7.23 0.05
N THR A 168 24.74 6.85 -0.41
CA THR A 168 24.38 5.45 -0.68
C THR A 168 25.22 4.87 -1.80
N ILE A 169 25.34 5.58 -2.92
CA ILE A 169 26.14 5.15 -4.09
C ILE A 169 27.60 4.97 -3.69
N HIS A 170 28.19 5.96 -3.00
CA HIS A 170 29.58 5.87 -2.55
C HIS A 170 29.77 4.73 -1.54
N GLY A 171 28.86 4.55 -0.58
CA GLY A 171 28.95 3.46 0.38
C GLY A 171 28.81 2.07 -0.25
N LEU A 172 27.93 1.91 -1.24
CA LEU A 172 27.82 0.66 -2.01
C LEU A 172 29.05 0.41 -2.88
N TRP A 173 29.69 1.47 -3.39
CA TRP A 173 30.97 1.34 -4.10
C TRP A 173 32.07 0.82 -3.16
N GLU A 174 32.20 1.39 -1.97
CA GLU A 174 33.14 0.92 -0.94
C GLU A 174 32.85 -0.54 -0.54
N ALA A 175 31.59 -0.89 -0.30
CA ALA A 175 31.18 -2.26 -0.01
C ALA A 175 31.54 -3.22 -1.15
N ARG A 176 31.39 -2.78 -2.40
CA ARG A 176 31.77 -3.57 -3.58
C ARG A 176 33.28 -3.76 -3.65
N VAL A 177 34.08 -2.72 -3.40
CA VAL A 177 35.55 -2.83 -3.36
C VAL A 177 35.97 -3.78 -2.25
N ALA A 178 35.43 -3.61 -1.04
CA ALA A 178 35.70 -4.49 0.11
C ALA A 178 35.29 -5.95 -0.15
N SER A 179 34.22 -6.19 -0.91
CA SER A 179 33.76 -7.55 -1.25
C SER A 179 34.71 -8.32 -2.17
N ARG A 180 35.62 -7.61 -2.86
CA ARG A 180 36.64 -8.16 -3.75
C ARG A 180 38.00 -8.36 -3.08
N GLY A 181 38.17 -7.86 -1.85
CA GLY A 181 39.42 -7.99 -1.10
C GLY A 181 39.72 -9.45 -0.73
N TYR A 182 41.01 -9.75 -0.53
CA TYR A 182 41.48 -11.05 -0.08
C TYR A 182 41.03 -11.31 1.36
N GLU A 183 40.56 -12.53 1.64
CA GLU A 183 40.19 -12.94 2.99
C GLU A 183 41.46 -13.16 3.82
N THR A 184 41.76 -12.20 4.70
CA THR A 184 42.67 -12.49 5.81
C THR A 184 41.87 -13.22 6.90
N PRO A 185 42.42 -14.28 7.52
CA PRO A 185 41.71 -15.08 8.53
C PRO A 185 41.16 -14.28 9.73
N GLU A 186 41.72 -13.09 10.00
CA GLU A 186 41.31 -12.22 11.10
C GLU A 186 40.19 -11.21 10.76
N SER A 187 39.86 -10.99 9.47
CA SER A 187 38.91 -9.93 9.10
C SER A 187 37.56 -10.44 8.56
N ASP A 188 36.50 -10.19 9.32
CA ASP A 188 35.10 -10.44 8.93
C ASP A 188 34.60 -9.53 7.77
N THR A 189 35.38 -8.52 7.39
CA THR A 189 34.96 -7.43 6.51
C THR A 189 34.50 -7.90 5.13
N PRO A 190 35.23 -8.77 4.40
CA PRO A 190 34.82 -9.23 3.08
C PRO A 190 33.50 -10.02 3.09
N ALA A 191 33.30 -10.86 4.11
CA ALA A 191 32.07 -11.65 4.26
C ALA A 191 30.85 -10.74 4.49
N ARG A 192 30.96 -9.75 5.38
CA ARG A 192 29.91 -8.75 5.63
C ARG A 192 29.61 -7.93 4.37
N ALA A 193 30.64 -7.53 3.62
CA ALA A 193 30.49 -6.80 2.37
C ALA A 193 29.71 -7.59 1.32
N ARG A 194 29.99 -8.89 1.15
CA ARG A 194 29.23 -9.75 0.23
C ARG A 194 27.76 -9.89 0.62
N VAL A 195 27.47 -10.05 1.92
CA VAL A 195 26.08 -10.10 2.41
C VAL A 195 25.37 -8.77 2.17
N ALA A 196 26.03 -7.65 2.45
CA ALA A 196 25.50 -6.31 2.21
C ALA A 196 25.17 -6.09 0.72
N MET A 197 26.10 -6.39 -0.19
CA MET A 197 25.90 -6.25 -1.63
C MET A 197 24.79 -7.18 -2.16
N ARG A 198 24.73 -8.41 -1.68
CA ARG A 198 23.67 -9.37 -2.01
C ARG A 198 22.30 -8.85 -1.56
N THR A 199 22.21 -8.32 -0.35
CA THR A 199 20.98 -7.73 0.21
C THR A 199 20.54 -6.52 -0.61
N ALA A 200 21.48 -5.60 -0.93
CA ALA A 200 21.18 -4.43 -1.73
C ALA A 200 20.72 -4.79 -3.16
N THR A 201 21.33 -5.80 -3.77
CA THR A 201 20.93 -6.28 -5.12
C THR A 201 19.55 -6.93 -5.08
N ALA A 202 19.27 -7.75 -4.05
CA ALA A 202 17.95 -8.36 -3.87
C ALA A 202 16.86 -7.30 -3.64
N ALA A 203 17.13 -6.30 -2.79
CA ALA A 203 16.22 -5.19 -2.54
C ALA A 203 15.97 -4.37 -3.81
N ALA A 204 17.01 -4.03 -4.58
CA ALA A 204 16.88 -3.31 -5.84
C ALA A 204 16.05 -4.08 -6.87
N LEU A 205 16.27 -5.39 -7.01
CA LEU A 205 15.46 -6.25 -7.88
C LEU A 205 13.98 -6.25 -7.46
N LEU A 206 13.72 -6.39 -6.16
CA LEU A 206 12.36 -6.35 -5.62
C LEU A 206 11.67 -5.00 -5.88
N VAL A 207 12.38 -3.87 -5.71
CA VAL A 207 11.86 -2.53 -6.03
C VAL A 207 11.49 -2.42 -7.50
N VAL A 208 12.40 -2.82 -8.40
CA VAL A 208 12.17 -2.74 -9.85
C VAL A 208 10.97 -3.58 -10.26
N CYS A 209 10.89 -4.84 -9.79
CA CYS A 209 9.75 -5.71 -10.09
C CYS A 209 8.44 -5.16 -9.52
N TYR A 210 8.46 -4.61 -8.30
CA TYR A 210 7.29 -4.03 -7.66
C TYR A 210 6.77 -2.81 -8.41
N LEU A 211 7.64 -1.85 -8.70
CA LEU A 211 7.27 -0.64 -9.45
C LEU A 211 6.81 -0.98 -10.87
N ALA A 212 7.42 -1.98 -11.52
CA ALA A 212 6.96 -2.45 -12.82
C ALA A 212 5.53 -3.01 -12.75
N ILE A 213 5.20 -3.85 -11.76
CA ILE A 213 3.84 -4.36 -11.57
C ILE A 213 2.84 -3.26 -11.25
N VAL A 214 3.21 -2.29 -10.40
CA VAL A 214 2.36 -1.13 -10.09
C VAL A 214 2.08 -0.32 -11.35
N LEU A 215 3.12 -0.02 -12.14
CA LEU A 215 2.98 0.73 -13.40
C LEU A 215 2.10 -0.03 -14.41
N VAL A 216 2.36 -1.32 -14.60
CA VAL A 216 1.56 -2.17 -15.50
C VAL A 216 0.10 -2.24 -15.03
N SER A 217 -0.14 -2.36 -13.72
CA SER A 217 -1.50 -2.38 -13.16
C SER A 217 -2.23 -1.06 -13.39
N ARG A 218 -1.53 0.07 -13.23
CA ARG A 218 -2.08 1.40 -13.49
C ARG A 218 -2.40 1.65 -14.96
N LEU A 219 -1.53 1.14 -15.85
CA LEU A 219 -1.68 1.30 -17.30
C LEU A 219 -2.72 0.37 -17.90
N LEU A 220 -2.87 -0.85 -17.38
CA LEU A 220 -3.67 -1.89 -18.02
C LEU A 220 -4.94 -2.28 -17.25
N ALA A 221 -4.97 -2.11 -15.93
CA ALA A 221 -6.03 -2.66 -15.10
C ALA A 221 -6.94 -1.59 -14.49
N ASP A 222 -6.39 -0.47 -14.01
CA ASP A 222 -7.17 0.54 -13.31
C ASP A 222 -6.47 1.90 -13.25
N PRO A 223 -7.06 2.96 -13.83
CA PRO A 223 -6.48 4.29 -13.81
C PRO A 223 -6.60 5.02 -12.48
N MET A 224 -7.37 4.51 -11.54
CA MET A 224 -7.59 5.17 -10.25
C MET A 224 -6.64 4.65 -9.18
N ILE A 225 -5.66 3.81 -9.52
CA ILE A 225 -4.65 3.35 -8.57
C ILE A 225 -3.78 4.56 -8.15
N PRO A 226 -3.86 5.02 -6.89
CA PRO A 226 -3.08 6.16 -6.41
C PRO A 226 -1.63 5.75 -6.13
N LEU A 227 -0.66 6.62 -6.39
CA LEU A 227 0.72 6.46 -5.89
C LEU A 227 0.84 7.10 -4.51
N ASP A 228 0.05 6.60 -3.56
CA ASP A 228 -0.01 7.08 -2.17
C ASP A 228 0.99 6.36 -1.25
N GLU A 229 0.97 6.71 0.04
CA GLU A 229 1.89 6.15 1.03
C GLU A 229 1.76 4.63 1.13
N ARG A 230 0.52 4.16 1.10
CA ARG A 230 0.15 2.75 1.21
C ARG A 230 0.63 1.92 0.02
N LEU A 231 0.48 2.41 -1.21
CA LEU A 231 0.92 1.68 -2.39
C LEU A 231 2.45 1.67 -2.52
N LEU A 232 3.11 2.76 -2.14
CA LEU A 232 4.57 2.86 -2.25
C LEU A 232 5.32 2.27 -1.04
N ALA A 233 4.66 2.01 0.10
CA ALA A 233 5.22 1.44 1.33
C ALA A 233 6.20 0.26 1.11
N PRO A 234 5.89 -0.75 0.28
CA PRO A 234 6.83 -1.84 -0.02
C PRO A 234 8.14 -1.38 -0.67
N ALA A 235 8.07 -0.42 -1.60
CA ALA A 235 9.25 0.12 -2.27
C ALA A 235 10.10 0.94 -1.30
N ILE A 236 9.48 1.75 -0.43
CA ILE A 236 10.22 2.50 0.60
C ILE A 236 11.01 1.57 1.48
N LEU A 237 10.36 0.52 2.01
CA LEU A 237 11.00 -0.38 2.96
C LEU A 237 12.31 -0.93 2.36
N LEU A 238 12.27 -1.32 1.09
CA LEU A 238 13.43 -1.83 0.36
C LEU A 238 14.47 -0.73 0.07
N VAL A 239 14.03 0.46 -0.36
CA VAL A 239 14.92 1.61 -0.60
C VAL A 239 15.63 2.03 0.69
N THR A 240 14.92 2.06 1.81
CA THR A 240 15.50 2.37 3.13
C THR A 240 16.51 1.32 3.55
N VAL A 241 16.31 0.04 3.25
CA VAL A 241 17.33 -1.00 3.47
C VAL A 241 18.59 -0.72 2.64
N VAL A 242 18.44 -0.34 1.36
CA VAL A 242 19.58 0.00 0.49
C VAL A 242 20.31 1.24 1.01
N ILE A 243 19.58 2.30 1.37
CA ILE A 243 20.14 3.51 1.98
C ILE A 243 20.87 3.15 3.28
N ALA A 244 20.27 2.34 4.14
CA ALA A 244 20.88 1.95 5.42
C ALA A 244 22.22 1.21 5.23
N ILE A 245 22.28 0.31 4.25
CA ILE A 245 23.51 -0.40 3.89
C ILE A 245 24.56 0.60 3.36
N GLY A 246 24.18 1.44 2.39
CA GLY A 246 25.09 2.41 1.80
C GLY A 246 25.62 3.41 2.84
N THR A 247 24.75 3.99 3.66
CA THR A 247 25.16 4.91 4.72
C THR A 247 26.05 4.24 5.77
N ASP A 248 25.78 2.98 6.17
CA ASP A 248 26.66 2.26 7.11
C ASP A 248 28.08 2.10 6.56
N TRP A 249 28.21 1.69 5.30
CA TRP A 249 29.51 1.57 4.64
C TRP A 249 30.21 2.91 4.43
N TRP A 250 29.47 3.94 4.02
CA TRP A 250 30.01 5.29 3.87
C TRP A 250 30.53 5.85 5.21
N LEU A 251 29.79 5.68 6.30
CA LEU A 251 30.20 6.13 7.63
C LEU A 251 31.47 5.40 8.12
N ARG A 252 31.59 4.09 7.84
CA ARG A 252 32.80 3.32 8.16
C ARG A 252 34.03 3.80 7.39
N ALA A 253 33.86 4.12 6.10
CA ALA A 253 34.94 4.61 5.24
C ALA A 253 35.44 6.00 5.65
N ARG A 254 34.56 6.89 6.13
CA ARG A 254 34.94 8.25 6.57
C ARG A 254 35.57 8.22 7.96
N ARG A 255 36.80 8.74 8.09
CA ARG A 255 37.56 8.75 9.36
C ARG A 255 37.31 9.96 10.25
N THR A 256 36.73 11.04 9.73
CA THR A 256 36.54 12.29 10.48
C THR A 256 35.31 12.21 11.40
N VAL A 257 35.53 12.35 12.72
CA VAL A 257 34.48 12.47 13.74
C VAL A 257 33.42 13.54 13.43
N PRO A 258 33.75 14.77 12.98
CA PRO A 258 32.74 15.81 12.76
C PRO A 258 31.73 15.45 11.67
N THR A 259 32.16 14.85 10.57
CA THR A 259 31.26 14.45 9.47
C THR A 259 30.25 13.40 9.93
N ARG A 260 30.69 12.44 10.75
CA ARG A 260 29.80 11.43 11.35
C ARG A 260 28.80 12.08 12.30
N ALA A 261 29.25 13.01 13.13
CA ALA A 261 28.39 13.73 14.07
C ALA A 261 27.29 14.53 13.34
N VAL A 262 27.62 15.23 12.26
CA VAL A 262 26.64 15.99 11.45
C VAL A 262 25.59 15.06 10.84
N VAL A 263 25.99 13.93 10.25
CA VAL A 263 25.05 12.97 9.66
C VAL A 263 24.14 12.35 10.72
N VAL A 264 24.70 11.97 11.87
CA VAL A 264 23.91 11.43 12.99
C VAL A 264 22.92 12.49 13.51
N ALA A 265 23.36 13.73 13.68
CA ALA A 265 22.49 14.83 14.09
C ALA A 265 21.35 15.06 13.08
N ALA A 266 21.66 15.09 11.78
CA ALA A 266 20.65 15.24 10.73
C ALA A 266 19.62 14.09 10.75
N LEU A 267 20.06 12.85 10.91
CA LEU A 267 19.17 11.69 11.02
C LEU A 267 18.31 11.75 12.30
N LEU A 268 18.85 12.23 13.42
CA LEU A 268 18.11 12.42 14.66
C LEU A 268 17.04 13.51 14.52
N VAL A 269 17.37 14.65 13.89
CA VAL A 269 16.40 15.71 13.61
C VAL A 269 15.28 15.20 12.71
N TRP A 270 15.62 14.50 11.63
CA TRP A 270 14.62 13.87 10.76
C TRP A 270 13.75 12.87 11.52
N TRP A 271 14.36 12.04 12.39
CA TRP A 271 13.64 11.06 13.21
C TRP A 271 12.64 11.72 14.16
N LEU A 272 13.06 12.79 14.84
CA LEU A 272 12.19 13.56 15.72
C LEU A 272 11.01 14.19 14.95
N GLY A 273 11.27 14.71 13.74
CA GLY A 273 10.22 15.23 12.86
C GLY A 273 9.20 14.15 12.46
N ALA A 274 9.69 13.00 11.98
CA ALA A 274 8.85 11.85 11.61
C ALA A 274 8.02 11.33 12.80
N PHE A 275 8.67 11.18 13.96
CA PHE A 275 8.00 10.75 15.19
C PHE A 275 6.93 11.75 15.65
N SER A 276 7.21 13.05 15.56
CA SER A 276 6.23 14.10 15.91
C SER A 276 4.99 14.02 15.03
N ALA A 277 5.17 13.92 13.71
CA ALA A 277 4.08 13.77 12.75
C ALA A 277 3.25 12.51 13.04
N THR A 278 3.91 11.35 13.18
CA THR A 278 3.25 10.08 13.50
C THR A 278 2.51 10.14 14.83
N ARG A 279 3.09 10.77 15.86
CA ARG A 279 2.46 10.90 17.18
C ARG A 279 1.20 11.78 17.11
N LEU A 280 1.22 12.84 16.32
CA LEU A 280 0.06 13.71 16.13
C LEU A 280 -1.09 12.96 15.46
N GLU A 281 -0.79 12.23 14.38
CA GLU A 281 -1.76 11.40 13.67
C GLU A 281 -2.32 10.29 14.57
N ALA A 282 -1.45 9.57 15.29
CA ALA A 282 -1.87 8.52 16.23
C ALA A 282 -2.77 9.08 17.34
N ARG A 283 -2.44 10.26 17.89
CA ARG A 283 -3.28 10.93 18.89
C ARG A 283 -4.63 11.32 18.33
N TRP A 284 -4.65 11.86 17.11
CA TRP A 284 -5.89 12.21 16.42
C TRP A 284 -6.76 10.98 16.20
N ALA A 285 -6.19 9.89 15.71
CA ALA A 285 -6.90 8.62 15.49
C ALA A 285 -7.42 8.02 16.82
N LEU A 286 -6.67 8.14 17.92
CA LEU A 286 -7.11 7.68 19.23
C LEU A 286 -8.24 8.53 19.82
N SER A 287 -8.23 9.86 19.61
CA SER A 287 -9.26 10.74 20.15
C SER A 287 -10.53 10.76 19.30
N HIS A 288 -10.39 10.87 17.98
CA HIS A 288 -11.50 11.05 17.06
C HIS A 288 -11.91 9.77 16.32
N GLY A 289 -11.12 8.70 16.43
CA GLY A 289 -11.24 7.54 15.54
C GLY A 289 -10.58 7.79 14.18
N SER A 290 -10.47 6.73 13.38
CA SER A 290 -9.96 6.78 12.01
C SER A 290 -10.88 5.97 11.09
N ASP A 291 -11.01 6.42 9.83
CA ASP A 291 -11.88 5.79 8.83
C ASP A 291 -13.31 5.59 9.36
N PHE A 292 -13.91 4.41 9.20
CA PHE A 292 -15.25 4.11 9.73
C PHE A 292 -15.39 4.19 11.26
N ALA A 293 -14.29 4.28 12.02
CA ALA A 293 -14.35 4.55 13.46
C ALA A 293 -14.41 6.06 13.80
N GLY A 294 -14.31 6.93 12.79
CA GLY A 294 -14.39 8.39 12.92
C GLY A 294 -15.69 8.90 13.53
N GLU A 295 -15.66 10.11 14.09
CA GLU A 295 -16.81 10.74 14.74
C GLU A 295 -18.01 10.90 13.80
N GLU A 296 -17.77 11.19 12.53
CA GLU A 296 -18.79 11.37 11.50
C GLU A 296 -19.65 10.11 11.33
N TRP A 297 -19.06 8.92 11.50
CA TRP A 297 -19.81 7.66 11.44
C TRP A 297 -20.40 7.28 12.80
N ARG A 298 -19.66 7.50 13.91
CA ARG A 298 -20.15 7.17 15.26
C ARG A 298 -21.38 7.99 15.65
N ARG A 299 -21.45 9.25 15.20
CA ARG A 299 -22.56 10.18 15.47
C ARG A 299 -23.55 10.30 14.29
N SER A 300 -23.47 9.38 13.32
CA SER A 300 -24.32 9.39 12.14
C SER A 300 -25.80 9.22 12.49
N GLU A 301 -26.61 10.24 12.19
CA GLU A 301 -28.07 10.17 12.33
C GLU A 301 -28.66 9.17 11.33
N LEU A 302 -28.09 9.07 10.13
CA LEU A 302 -28.53 8.09 9.14
C LEU A 302 -28.33 6.64 9.60
N LEU A 303 -27.22 6.34 10.28
CA LEU A 303 -26.98 5.02 10.88
C LEU A 303 -27.94 4.76 12.04
N ALA A 304 -28.18 5.75 12.90
CA ALA A 304 -29.16 5.65 13.98
C ALA A 304 -30.57 5.39 13.42
N TRP A 305 -31.00 6.18 12.43
CA TRP A 305 -32.28 6.00 11.74
C TRP A 305 -32.40 4.60 11.14
N ALA A 306 -31.36 4.11 10.47
CA ALA A 306 -31.37 2.79 9.86
C ALA A 306 -31.54 1.67 10.89
N ARG A 307 -30.88 1.80 12.05
CA ARG A 307 -30.98 0.87 13.17
C ARG A 307 -32.41 0.81 13.72
N ASP A 308 -33.02 1.97 13.93
CA ASP A 308 -34.33 2.07 14.59
C ASP A 308 -35.50 1.82 13.64
N SER A 309 -35.42 2.33 12.41
CA SER A 309 -36.54 2.36 11.45
C SER A 309 -36.44 1.32 10.34
N ALA A 310 -35.29 0.67 10.17
CA ALA A 310 -35.05 -0.28 9.08
C ALA A 310 -34.39 -1.60 9.52
N ALA A 311 -34.48 -1.97 10.81
CA ALA A 311 -33.90 -3.18 11.40
C ALA A 311 -34.08 -4.47 10.58
N SER A 312 -35.28 -4.70 10.05
CA SER A 312 -35.65 -5.91 9.31
C SER A 312 -35.68 -5.73 7.77
N ARG A 313 -35.48 -4.51 7.26
CA ARG A 313 -35.69 -4.19 5.84
C ARG A 313 -34.39 -4.29 5.05
N PRO A 314 -34.35 -4.88 3.83
CA PRO A 314 -33.14 -4.88 3.02
C PRO A 314 -32.62 -3.45 2.80
N LEU A 315 -31.30 -3.27 2.92
CA LEU A 315 -30.65 -1.96 2.80
C LEU A 315 -29.86 -1.87 1.50
N TYR A 316 -29.94 -0.71 0.87
CA TYR A 316 -29.05 -0.30 -0.22
C TYR A 316 -28.33 0.97 0.19
N THR A 317 -27.03 1.11 -0.10
CA THR A 317 -26.28 2.30 0.32
C THR A 317 -25.05 2.55 -0.55
N ASN A 318 -24.61 3.82 -0.61
CA ASN A 318 -23.33 4.23 -1.18
C ASN A 318 -22.13 3.86 -0.28
N TRP A 319 -22.36 3.49 0.98
CA TRP A 319 -21.31 3.08 1.93
C TRP A 319 -21.65 1.78 2.67
N PRO A 320 -21.64 0.63 1.98
CA PRO A 320 -21.98 -0.65 2.61
C PRO A 320 -21.00 -1.05 3.72
N ALA A 321 -19.74 -0.63 3.61
CA ALA A 321 -18.73 -0.90 4.63
C ALA A 321 -19.05 -0.21 5.96
N ALA A 322 -19.56 1.03 5.93
CA ALA A 322 -19.96 1.75 7.14
C ALA A 322 -21.11 1.03 7.88
N ILE A 323 -22.12 0.57 7.13
CA ILE A 323 -23.23 -0.22 7.70
C ILE A 323 -22.71 -1.51 8.34
N PHE A 324 -21.84 -2.25 7.65
CA PHE A 324 -21.30 -3.49 8.18
C PHE A 324 -20.39 -3.26 9.40
N PHE A 325 -19.60 -2.18 9.40
CA PHE A 325 -18.71 -1.85 10.51
C PHE A 325 -19.48 -1.52 11.79
N HIS A 326 -20.53 -0.68 11.69
CA HIS A 326 -21.29 -0.21 12.86
C HIS A 326 -22.45 -1.12 13.28
N TRP A 327 -22.89 -2.03 12.42
CA TRP A 327 -24.07 -2.85 12.67
C TRP A 327 -23.91 -4.33 12.32
N HIS A 328 -22.76 -4.76 11.82
CA HIS A 328 -22.50 -6.14 11.37
C HIS A 328 -23.58 -6.70 10.43
N ARG A 329 -24.20 -5.79 9.67
CA ARG A 329 -25.32 -6.09 8.81
C ARG A 329 -24.91 -5.93 7.36
N ALA A 330 -25.17 -6.96 6.57
CA ALA A 330 -24.96 -6.90 5.13
C ALA A 330 -25.96 -5.91 4.51
N SER A 331 -25.45 -5.08 3.61
CA SER A 331 -26.24 -4.19 2.74
C SER A 331 -25.83 -4.37 1.29
N HIS A 332 -26.69 -3.90 0.39
CA HIS A 332 -26.43 -3.91 -1.04
C HIS A 332 -25.85 -2.56 -1.49
N VAL A 333 -25.06 -2.59 -2.56
CA VAL A 333 -24.53 -1.38 -3.20
C VAL A 333 -25.60 -0.71 -4.06
N LEU A 334 -25.45 0.59 -4.26
CA LEU A 334 -26.23 1.33 -5.24
C LEU A 334 -25.76 1.05 -6.68
N PRO A 335 -26.57 1.41 -7.69
CA PRO A 335 -26.10 1.45 -9.07
C PRO A 335 -24.85 2.32 -9.21
N LYS A 336 -23.98 1.96 -10.16
CA LYS A 336 -22.76 2.73 -10.44
C LYS A 336 -23.08 4.08 -11.08
N ARG A 337 -22.20 5.06 -10.89
CA ARG A 337 -22.28 6.36 -11.56
C ARG A 337 -22.34 6.17 -13.08
N GLY A 338 -23.20 6.94 -13.74
CA GLY A 338 -23.47 6.78 -15.17
C GLY A 338 -24.47 5.68 -15.54
N ALA A 339 -25.13 5.05 -14.56
CA ALA A 339 -26.24 4.13 -14.81
C ALA A 339 -27.33 4.78 -15.69
N SER A 340 -27.82 4.03 -16.66
CA SER A 340 -28.87 4.48 -17.58
C SER A 340 -30.20 4.69 -16.85
N SER A 341 -31.07 5.53 -17.41
CA SER A 341 -32.42 5.74 -16.85
C SER A 341 -33.23 4.44 -16.73
N ARG A 342 -32.96 3.45 -17.60
CA ARG A 342 -33.60 2.13 -17.52
C ARG A 342 -33.11 1.35 -16.29
N GLU A 343 -31.80 1.34 -16.04
CA GLU A 343 -31.21 0.68 -14.86
C GLU A 343 -31.65 1.35 -13.56
N LEU A 344 -31.71 2.68 -13.51
CA LEU A 344 -32.20 3.42 -12.34
C LEU A 344 -33.66 3.11 -12.03
N ARG A 345 -34.51 3.01 -13.06
CA ARG A 345 -35.92 2.60 -12.89
C ARG A 345 -36.03 1.15 -12.40
N ALA A 346 -35.31 0.22 -13.02
CA ALA A 346 -35.31 -1.18 -12.61
C ALA A 346 -34.80 -1.36 -11.16
N PHE A 347 -33.82 -0.55 -10.75
CA PHE A 347 -33.35 -0.48 -9.38
C PHE A 347 -34.47 0.00 -8.43
N GLY A 348 -35.13 1.12 -8.76
CA GLY A 348 -36.25 1.64 -7.97
C GLY A 348 -37.40 0.63 -7.84
N ASP A 349 -37.73 -0.09 -8.92
CA ASP A 349 -38.73 -1.16 -8.92
C ASP A 349 -38.33 -2.31 -7.98
N THR A 350 -37.05 -2.70 -7.99
CA THR A 350 -36.50 -3.73 -7.09
C THR A 350 -36.58 -3.31 -5.63
N VAL A 351 -36.23 -2.05 -5.32
CA VAL A 351 -36.31 -1.50 -3.96
C VAL A 351 -37.76 -1.51 -3.48
N ARG A 352 -38.71 -1.07 -4.33
CA ARG A 352 -40.15 -1.08 -4.00
C ARG A 352 -40.70 -2.49 -3.81
N ALA A 353 -40.36 -3.43 -4.69
CA ALA A 353 -40.81 -4.83 -4.63
C ALA A 353 -40.33 -5.54 -3.36
N ARG A 354 -39.10 -5.26 -2.91
CA ARG A 354 -38.51 -5.88 -1.71
C ARG A 354 -38.85 -5.15 -0.41
N GLY A 355 -39.62 -4.06 -0.47
CA GLY A 355 -39.84 -3.20 0.69
C GLY A 355 -38.55 -2.62 1.28
N ALA A 356 -37.50 -2.53 0.48
CA ALA A 356 -36.17 -2.11 0.88
C ALA A 356 -36.11 -0.59 1.13
N VAL A 357 -35.01 -0.13 1.71
CA VAL A 357 -34.68 1.30 1.82
C VAL A 357 -33.29 1.56 1.25
N VAL A 358 -33.12 2.77 0.75
CA VAL A 358 -31.85 3.31 0.31
C VAL A 358 -31.37 4.32 1.34
N LEU A 359 -30.17 4.12 1.86
CA LEU A 359 -29.45 5.02 2.75
C LEU A 359 -28.35 5.69 1.93
N GLN A 360 -28.53 6.97 1.63
CA GLN A 360 -27.60 7.76 0.85
C GLN A 360 -26.89 8.73 1.78
N PHE A 361 -25.66 8.40 2.20
CA PHE A 361 -24.84 9.33 2.98
C PHE A 361 -24.46 10.55 2.13
N ALA A 362 -24.38 11.71 2.78
CA ALA A 362 -23.96 12.97 2.18
C ALA A 362 -22.51 12.92 1.68
N THR A 363 -21.65 12.15 2.36
CA THR A 363 -20.31 11.81 1.87
C THR A 363 -20.42 11.08 0.54
N GLU A 364 -20.08 11.76 -0.56
CA GLU A 364 -20.18 11.19 -1.90
C GLU A 364 -19.25 9.99 -2.07
N SER A 365 -19.76 8.93 -2.71
CA SER A 365 -18.90 7.86 -3.23
C SER A 365 -18.66 8.11 -4.71
N ALA A 366 -17.39 8.07 -5.13
CA ALA A 366 -17.03 8.24 -6.53
C ALA A 366 -17.64 7.16 -7.45
N GLU A 367 -17.96 5.99 -6.90
CA GLU A 367 -18.39 4.82 -7.66
C GLU A 367 -19.91 4.77 -7.91
N TYR A 368 -20.70 5.36 -7.01
CA TYR A 368 -22.15 5.16 -6.97
C TYR A 368 -22.93 6.39 -7.42
N VAL A 369 -24.19 6.17 -7.76
CA VAL A 369 -25.14 7.23 -8.12
C VAL A 369 -25.32 8.24 -6.98
N THR A 370 -25.59 9.49 -7.35
CA THR A 370 -25.77 10.60 -6.41
C THR A 370 -27.22 10.72 -5.94
N THR A 371 -27.48 11.55 -4.93
CA THR A 371 -28.84 11.92 -4.51
C THR A 371 -29.69 12.45 -5.68
N LYS A 372 -29.08 13.18 -6.62
CA LYS A 372 -29.77 13.70 -7.82
C LYS A 372 -30.22 12.58 -8.76
N ASP A 373 -29.44 11.51 -8.86
CA ASP A 373 -29.77 10.35 -9.68
C ASP A 373 -30.87 9.50 -9.04
N LEU A 374 -30.92 9.44 -7.70
CA LEU A 374 -31.96 8.73 -6.96
C LEU A 374 -33.37 9.29 -7.24
N LEU A 375 -33.50 10.58 -7.53
CA LEU A 375 -34.77 11.18 -7.97
C LEU A 375 -35.33 10.51 -9.24
N ARG A 376 -34.47 9.97 -10.11
CA ARG A 376 -34.87 9.31 -11.37
C ARG A 376 -35.31 7.86 -11.18
N THR A 377 -35.15 7.30 -9.98
CA THR A 377 -35.54 5.91 -9.65
C THR A 377 -37.04 5.78 -9.34
N GLY A 378 -37.74 6.91 -9.14
CA GLY A 378 -39.14 6.92 -8.68
C GLY A 378 -39.28 6.45 -7.22
N LEU A 379 -38.21 6.51 -6.44
CA LEU A 379 -38.26 6.38 -4.98
C LEU A 379 -38.62 7.74 -4.36
N HIS A 380 -39.24 7.70 -3.19
CA HIS A 380 -39.60 8.90 -2.44
C HIS A 380 -38.62 9.10 -1.29
N LEU A 381 -38.30 10.37 -1.04
CA LEU A 381 -37.59 10.79 0.15
C LEU A 381 -38.47 10.50 1.37
N ILE A 382 -37.95 9.69 2.30
CA ILE A 382 -38.61 9.30 3.56
C ILE A 382 -38.14 10.19 4.69
N ALA A 383 -36.84 10.49 4.73
CA ALA A 383 -36.21 11.35 5.72
C ALA A 383 -34.99 12.04 5.09
N GLU A 384 -34.75 13.27 5.51
CA GLU A 384 -33.54 14.03 5.26
C GLU A 384 -32.92 14.31 6.63
N LEU A 385 -31.64 13.97 6.76
CA LEU A 385 -30.85 14.01 7.99
C LEU A 385 -29.57 14.79 7.69
N ASP A 386 -28.90 15.28 8.73
CA ASP A 386 -27.72 16.13 8.57
C ASP A 386 -26.61 15.46 7.75
N ASP A 387 -26.46 14.13 7.89
CA ASP A 387 -25.41 13.34 7.26
C ASP A 387 -25.89 12.47 6.08
N GLY A 388 -27.15 12.63 5.65
CA GLY A 388 -27.65 11.96 4.45
C GLY A 388 -29.16 11.89 4.31
N THR A 389 -29.61 11.05 3.36
CA THR A 389 -31.02 10.93 2.99
C THR A 389 -31.47 9.49 2.92
N VAL A 390 -32.74 9.27 3.23
CA VAL A 390 -33.39 7.97 3.20
C VAL A 390 -34.42 7.95 2.08
N TRP A 391 -34.36 6.95 1.20
CA TRP A 391 -35.32 6.77 0.11
C TRP A 391 -36.02 5.43 0.18
N GLY A 392 -37.27 5.38 -0.27
CA GLY A 392 -38.01 4.13 -0.38
C GLY A 392 -39.41 4.31 -0.96
N ARG A 393 -40.29 3.35 -0.67
CA ARG A 393 -41.70 3.43 -1.06
C ARG A 393 -42.42 4.48 -0.20
N ARG A 394 -43.30 5.27 -0.81
CA ARG A 394 -44.24 6.15 -0.10
C ARG A 394 -45.06 5.31 0.88
N ARG A 395 -45.05 5.67 2.17
CA ARG A 395 -46.02 5.11 3.14
C ARG A 395 -47.41 5.62 2.72
N ARG A 396 -48.35 4.69 2.54
CA ARG A 396 -49.76 5.05 2.30
C ARG A 396 -50.38 5.50 3.61
#